data_AF-A0A4R8L3T9-F1
#
_entry.id   AF-A0A4R8L3T9-F1
#
_cell.length_a   1.000
_cell.length_b   1.000
_cell.length_c   1.000
_cell.angle_alpha   90.00
_cell.angle_beta   90.00
_cell.angle_gamma   90.00
#
_symmetry.space_group_name_H-M   'P 1'
#
loop_
_entity.id
_entity.type
_entity.pdbx_description
1 polymer ?
#
loop_
_entity_poly.entity_id
_entity_poly.type
_entity_poly.pdbx_seq_one_letter_code
_entity_poly.pdbx_strand_id
1 'polypeptide(L)' 'MNRQFRFNKKLIDVLPPHPEEVKSKESEYSDTEVAGMRVIVTRKGRKYFLLRYTFNGAKRSMKLGVYPQMHVTDARHPR' A
#
# COMPACT_ATOMS: atom_id res chain seq x y z
N MET A 1 -10.94 11.49 -3.53
CA MET A 1 -10.92 10.20 -2.80
C MET A 1 -9.82 10.27 -1.75
N ASN A 2 -10.14 10.09 -0.47
CA ASN A 2 -9.13 10.11 0.59
C ASN A 2 -8.19 8.92 0.39
N ARG A 3 -6.89 9.18 0.19
CA ARG A 3 -5.88 8.14 0.00
C ARG A 3 -5.30 7.64 1.31
N GLN A 4 -5.78 8.12 2.45
CA GLN A 4 -5.36 7.70 3.78
C GLN A 4 -6.55 7.19 4.59
N PHE A 5 -6.46 5.96 5.11
CA PHE A 5 -7.51 5.35 5.91
C PHE A 5 -6.93 4.23 6.77
N ARG A 6 -7.67 3.83 7.82
CA ARG A 6 -7.32 2.67 8.63
C ARG A 6 -7.45 1.40 7.79
N PHE A 7 -6.32 0.81 7.41
CA PHE A 7 -6.32 -0.40 6.59
C PHE A 7 -7.13 -1.51 7.25
N ASN A 8 -8.01 -2.11 6.46
CA ASN A 8 -8.73 -3.33 6.77
C ASN A 8 -9.08 -4.02 5.45
N LYS A 9 -9.38 -5.33 5.53
CA LYS A 9 -9.67 -6.17 4.38
C LYS A 9 -10.77 -5.57 3.48
N LYS A 10 -11.92 -5.21 4.07
CA LYS A 10 -13.09 -4.70 3.34
C LYS A 10 -12.75 -3.44 2.52
N LEU A 11 -12.05 -2.48 3.13
CA LEU A 11 -11.67 -1.24 2.43
C LEU A 11 -10.58 -1.47 1.36
N ILE A 12 -9.62 -2.37 1.61
CA ILE A 12 -8.59 -2.70 0.62
C ILE A 12 -9.19 -3.46 -0.57
N ASP A 13 -10.14 -4.37 -0.33
CA ASP A 13 -10.82 -5.17 -1.37
C ASP A 13 -11.53 -4.28 -2.40
N VAL A 14 -12.19 -3.22 -1.94
CA VAL A 14 -12.95 -2.31 -2.82
C VAL A 14 -12.10 -1.21 -3.48
N LEU A 15 -10.79 -1.18 -3.25
CA LEU A 15 -9.92 -0.22 -3.94
C LEU A 15 -9.96 -0.45 -5.46
N PRO A 16 -10.25 0.59 -6.26
CA PRO A 16 -10.29 0.46 -7.71
C PRO A 16 -8.89 0.23 -8.27
N PRO A 17 -8.77 -0.43 -9.44
CA PRO A 17 -7.52 -0.43 -10.20
C PRO A 17 -7.03 0.98 -10.49
N HIS A 18 -5.71 1.13 -10.71
CA HIS A 18 -5.17 2.42 -11.13
C HIS A 18 -5.70 2.79 -12.53
N PRO A 19 -6.15 4.05 -12.77
CA PRO A 19 -6.59 4.50 -14.09
C PRO A 19 -5.50 4.33 -15.15
N GLU A 20 -5.88 3.96 -16.39
CA GLU A 20 -4.91 3.74 -17.47
C GLU A 20 -4.43 5.04 -18.12
N GLU A 21 -5.27 6.07 -18.05
CA GLU A 21 -5.09 7.39 -18.65
C GLU A 21 -4.01 8.21 -17.93
N VAL A 22 -3.67 7.84 -16.70
CA VAL A 22 -2.70 8.54 -15.87
C VAL A 22 -1.29 8.03 -16.16
N LYS A 23 -0.31 8.93 -16.25
CA LYS A 23 1.11 8.59 -16.52
C LYS A 23 1.73 7.65 -15.48
N SER A 24 1.28 7.73 -14.22
CA SER A 24 1.68 6.81 -13.16
C SER A 24 1.26 5.36 -13.48
N LYS A 25 1.96 4.40 -12.86
CA LYS A 25 1.67 2.97 -13.03
C LYS A 25 0.79 2.41 -11.91
N GLU A 26 0.66 3.15 -10.81
CA GLU A 26 0.03 2.69 -9.59
C GLU A 26 -0.58 3.83 -8.77
N SER A 27 -1.65 3.50 -8.07
CA SER A 27 -2.24 4.32 -7.01
C SER A 27 -1.65 3.89 -5.68
N GLU A 28 -1.35 4.86 -4.82
CA GLU A 28 -0.81 4.59 -3.48
C GLU A 28 -1.78 5.10 -2.41
N TYR A 29 -2.01 4.26 -1.41
CA TYR A 29 -2.85 4.54 -0.25
C TYR A 29 -2.02 4.38 1.02
N SER A 30 -2.34 5.14 2.06
CA SER A 30 -1.60 5.19 3.33
C SER A 30 -2.44 4.66 4.49
N ASP A 31 -1.82 3.87 5.35
CA ASP A 31 -2.44 3.43 6.60
C ASP A 31 -2.45 4.57 7.63
N THR A 32 -3.43 4.57 8.53
CA THR A 32 -3.47 5.51 9.66
C THR A 32 -2.90 4.94 10.95
N GLU A 33 -2.73 3.61 11.05
CA GLU A 33 -2.15 3.00 12.26
C GLU A 33 -0.62 2.95 12.21
N VAL A 34 -0.04 2.59 11.07
CA VAL A 34 1.42 2.46 10.93
C VAL A 34 1.97 3.51 9.97
N ALA A 35 2.84 4.37 10.49
CA ALA A 35 3.51 5.39 9.69
C ALA A 35 4.33 4.75 8.57
N GLY A 36 4.23 5.32 7.36
CA GLY A 36 4.96 4.81 6.20
C GLY A 36 4.37 3.56 5.57
N MET A 37 3.38 2.92 6.19
CA MET A 37 2.70 1.75 5.64
C MET A 37 1.76 2.13 4.49
N ARG A 38 1.91 1.44 3.35
CA ARG A 38 1.20 1.71 2.10
C ARG A 38 0.60 0.46 1.49
N VAL A 39 -0.48 0.67 0.73
CA VAL A 39 -0.95 -0.27 -0.30
C VAL A 39 -0.79 0.41 -1.65
N ILE A 40 -0.07 -0.22 -2.56
CA ILE A 40 -0.04 0.17 -3.96
C ILE A 40 -1.02 -0.70 -4.75
N VAL A 41 -1.74 -0.09 -5.69
CA VAL A 41 -2.69 -0.75 -6.59
C VAL A 41 -2.26 -0.46 -8.01
N THR A 42 -1.96 -1.51 -8.77
CA THR A 42 -1.55 -1.40 -10.18
C THR A 42 -2.74 -1.21 -11.12
N ARG A 43 -2.50 -0.90 -12.39
CA ARG A 43 -3.54 -0.85 -13.43
C ARG A 43 -4.34 -2.14 -13.58
N LYS A 44 -3.69 -3.29 -13.34
CA LYS A 44 -4.35 -4.61 -13.34
C LYS A 44 -5.08 -4.94 -12.03
N GLY A 45 -5.21 -3.96 -11.12
CA GLY A 45 -5.85 -4.15 -9.82
C GLY A 45 -5.04 -5.00 -8.82
N ARG A 46 -3.79 -5.38 -9.14
CA ARG A 46 -2.91 -6.10 -8.19
C ARG A 46 -2.51 -5.17 -7.06
N LYS A 47 -2.53 -5.69 -5.84
CA LYS A 47 -2.31 -4.94 -4.61
C LYS A 47 -1.08 -5.46 -3.88
N TYR A 48 -0.22 -4.55 -3.43
CA TYR A 48 0.99 -4.90 -2.68
C TYR A 48 1.16 -4.01 -1.46
N PHE A 49 1.64 -4.60 -0.37
CA PHE A 49 2.06 -3.85 0.81
C PHE A 49 3.46 -3.32 0.64
N LEU A 50 3.67 -2.08 1.08
CA LEU A 50 4.92 -1.37 0.93
C LEU A 50 5.18 -0.50 2.15
N LEU A 51 6.41 -0.48 2.64
CA LEU A 51 6.86 0.36 3.73
C LEU A 51 7.74 1.47 3.19
N ARG A 52 7.35 2.71 3.43
CA ARG A 52 8.18 3.91 3.23
C ARG A 52 8.84 4.30 4.53
N TYR A 53 10.16 4.42 4.51
CA TYR A 53 10.95 4.72 5.70
C TYR A 53 12.15 5.60 5.34
N THR A 54 12.78 6.17 6.35
CA THR A 54 14.06 6.89 6.20
C THR A 54 15.13 6.10 6.92
N PHE A 55 16.25 5.85 6.25
CA PHE A 55 17.40 5.17 6.84
C PHE A 55 18.67 5.93 6.46
N ASN A 56 19.45 6.33 7.46
CA ASN A 56 20.63 7.18 7.33
C ASN A 56 20.35 8.47 6.52
N GLY A 57 19.24 9.14 6.84
CA GLY A 57 18.80 10.37 6.16
C GLY A 57 18.22 10.17 4.75
N ALA A 58 18.32 8.98 4.16
CA ALA A 58 17.80 8.69 2.83
C ALA A 58 16.39 8.10 2.88
N LYS A 59 15.48 8.64 2.05
CA LYS A 59 14.14 8.09 1.85
C LYS A 59 14.23 6.76 1.08
N ARG A 60 13.56 5.74 1.60
CA ARG A 60 13.57 4.39 1.05
C ARG A 60 12.15 3.81 1.02
N SER A 61 12.03 2.73 0.26
CA SER A 61 10.81 1.97 0.06
C SER A 61 11.14 0.48 0.04
N MET A 62 10.34 -0.33 0.72
CA MET A 62 10.46 -1.79 0.73
C MET A 62 9.11 -2.43 0.46
N LYS A 63 9.04 -3.35 -0.50
CA LYS A 63 7.85 -4.17 -0.71
C LYS A 63 7.80 -5.26 0.36
N LEU A 64 6.71 -5.30 1.13
CA LEU A 64 6.52 -6.27 2.20
C LEU A 64 5.88 -7.56 1.69
N GLY A 65 4.88 -7.45 0.82
CA GLY A 65 4.14 -8.64 0.36
C GLY A 65 3.03 -8.34 -0.62
N VAL A 66 2.37 -9.40 -1.07
CA VAL A 66 1.24 -9.33 -2.00
C VAL A 66 -0.06 -9.46 -1.20
N TYR A 67 -1.02 -8.58 -1.44
CA TYR A 67 -2.36 -8.73 -0.89
C TYR A 67 -3.22 -9.57 -1.85
N PRO A 68 -4.04 -10.53 -1.39
CA PRO A 68 -4.36 -10.85 0.02
C PRO A 68 -3.51 -11.98 0.65
N GLN A 69 -2.41 -12.41 0.01
CA GLN A 69 -1.56 -13.50 0.52
C GLN A 69 -0.90 -13.13 1.86
N MET A 70 -0.53 -11.86 2.02
CA MET A 70 -0.15 -11.26 3.29
C MET A 70 -1.37 -10.55 3.88
N HIS A 71 -1.58 -10.64 5.20
CA HIS A 71 -2.64 -9.91 5.88
C HIS A 71 -2.17 -8.51 6.33
N VAL A 72 -3.12 -7.60 6.56
CA VAL A 72 -2.84 -6.25 7.08
C VAL A 72 -2.09 -6.31 8.41
N THR A 73 -2.45 -7.25 9.28
CA THR A 73 -1.82 -7.46 10.59
C THR A 73 -0.34 -7.83 10.46
N ASP A 74 -0.04 -8.74 9.54
CA ASP A 74 1.32 -9.21 9.27
C ASP A 74 2.15 -8.10 8.64
N ALA A 75 1.55 -7.36 7.72
CA ALA A 75 2.22 -6.26 7.04
C ALA A 75 2.48 -5.04 7.96
N ARG A 76 1.72 -4.88 9.05
CA ARG A 76 1.98 -3.88 10.09
C ARG A 76 3.11 -4.27 11.04
N HIS A 77 3.37 -5.56 11.18
CA HIS A 77 4.40 -6.11 12.05
C HIS A 77 5.30 -7.07 11.26
N PRO A 78 6.02 -6.56 10.23
CA PRO A 78 6.91 -7.39 9.44
C PRO A 78 7.99 -7.98 10.36
N ARG A 79 8.13 -9.31 10.33
CA ARG A 79 9.14 -10.05 11.09
C ARG A 79 10.45 -10.12 10.34
#